data_AF-A0A445JQ02-F1
#
_entry.id   AF-A0A445JQ02-F1
#
_cell.length_a   1.000
_cell.length_b   1.000
_cell.length_c   1.000
_cell.angle_alpha   90.00
_cell.angle_beta   90.00
_cell.angle_gamma   90.00
#
_symmetry.space_group_name_H-M   'P 1'
#
loop_
_entity.id
_entity.type
_entity.pdbx_description
1 polymer ?
#
loop_
_entity_poly.entity_id
_entity_poly.type
_entity_poly.pdbx_seq_one_letter_code
_entity_poly.pdbx_strand_id
1 'polypeptide(L)'
;MTGAEGPSYTVDDALVALGFGNFQILVLAYAGVGWVSEAMEMMILSFVGPAVQTAWNLSAHEESLITSVVFAGMLIGAYSWGIVSDKHGRRKGFLITAIVTALAGFLSAFAPNYILLIALRSLVGLGLGGGPVLSSWFLEFVPAPNRGTWMVVFSAFWTLGTIFEASLAWIVMPKLGWRWLLALSSLPSSFLLLFYKVTPESPRYLCLKGRTADAINVLEKIARVNGRELPSGNLVSDHEIELHKIDNPSEDTRLLSPRTNEVEHPKGTVSNLGGISSLLVLLSPKLAR
;
A
#
# COMPACT_ATOMS: atom_id res chain seq x y z
N MET A 1 -21.54 -12.78 39.30
CA MET A 1 -20.07 -12.81 39.50
C MET A 1 -19.45 -12.13 38.30
N THR A 2 -19.04 -10.90 38.49
CA THR A 2 -18.49 -9.97 37.48
C THR A 2 -17.08 -10.41 37.11
N GLY A 3 -16.90 -10.93 35.89
CA GLY A 3 -15.56 -11.17 35.36
C GLY A 3 -14.87 -9.83 35.16
N ALA A 4 -13.76 -9.61 35.86
CA ALA A 4 -12.99 -8.38 35.72
C ALA A 4 -12.44 -8.29 34.30
N GLU A 5 -12.98 -7.38 33.48
CA GLU A 5 -12.36 -6.97 32.22
C GLU A 5 -11.02 -6.32 32.57
N GLY A 6 -9.92 -7.01 32.26
CA GLY A 6 -8.58 -6.42 32.37
C GLY A 6 -8.43 -5.22 31.42
N PRO A 7 -7.38 -4.39 31.58
CA PRO A 7 -7.12 -3.29 30.64
C PRO A 7 -7.08 -3.82 29.20
N SER A 8 -7.65 -3.08 28.25
CA SER A 8 -7.65 -3.41 26.83
C SER A 8 -6.81 -2.40 26.05
N TYR A 9 -6.14 -2.83 24.98
CA TYR A 9 -5.39 -1.94 24.10
C TYR A 9 -5.58 -2.33 22.62
N THR A 10 -5.40 -1.36 21.73
CA THR A 10 -5.51 -1.56 20.28
C THR A 10 -4.16 -1.90 19.64
N VAL A 11 -4.17 -2.34 18.38
CA VAL A 11 -2.93 -2.50 17.60
C VAL A 11 -2.18 -1.17 17.48
N ASP A 12 -2.89 -0.05 17.33
CA ASP A 12 -2.27 1.27 17.21
C ASP A 12 -1.61 1.69 18.55
N ASP A 13 -2.23 1.41 19.69
CA ASP A 13 -1.64 1.65 21.03
C ASP A 13 -0.37 0.82 21.23
N ALA A 14 -0.40 -0.46 20.82
CA ALA A 14 0.76 -1.33 20.89
C ALA A 14 1.90 -0.80 20.01
N LEU A 15 1.63 -0.39 18.78
CA LEU A 15 2.64 0.16 17.89
C LEU A 15 3.22 1.49 18.43
N VAL A 16 2.40 2.33 19.06
CA VAL A 16 2.88 3.55 19.73
C VAL A 16 3.81 3.22 20.89
N ALA A 17 3.44 2.27 21.76
CA ALA A 17 4.28 1.83 22.88
C ALA A 17 5.61 1.21 22.42
N LEU A 18 5.58 0.43 21.33
CA LEU A 18 6.76 -0.21 20.75
C LEU A 18 7.67 0.76 19.99
N GLY A 19 7.12 1.89 19.53
CA GLY A 19 7.82 2.92 18.78
C GLY A 19 8.36 2.46 17.43
N PHE A 20 9.07 3.36 16.75
CA PHE A 20 9.79 3.04 15.51
C PHE A 20 11.21 2.58 15.86
N GLY A 21 11.48 1.27 15.74
CA GLY A 21 12.76 0.65 16.08
C GLY A 21 13.36 -0.16 14.94
N ASN A 22 14.28 -1.06 15.29
CA ASN A 22 15.00 -1.91 14.33
C ASN A 22 14.06 -2.75 13.46
N PHE A 23 12.94 -3.20 14.01
CA PHE A 23 11.95 -3.94 13.25
C PHE A 23 11.36 -3.08 12.13
N GLN A 24 10.92 -1.86 12.44
CA GLN A 24 10.35 -0.95 11.45
C GLN A 24 11.37 -0.50 10.41
N ILE A 25 12.65 -0.35 10.78
CA ILE A 25 13.73 -0.12 9.82
C ILE A 25 13.86 -1.29 8.84
N LEU A 26 13.76 -2.54 9.32
CA LEU A 26 13.81 -3.72 8.47
C LEU A 26 12.59 -3.80 7.54
N VAL A 27 11.40 -3.50 8.04
CA VAL A 27 10.17 -3.40 7.22
C VAL A 27 10.30 -2.28 6.20
N LEU A 28 10.84 -1.11 6.58
CA LEU A 28 11.11 0.02 5.68
C LEU A 28 12.11 -0.37 4.59
N ALA A 29 13.20 -1.05 4.94
CA ALA A 29 14.19 -1.50 3.97
C ALA A 29 13.57 -2.50 2.98
N TYR A 30 12.79 -3.47 3.48
CA TYR A 30 12.10 -4.44 2.64
C TYR A 30 11.08 -3.78 1.71
N ALA A 31 10.20 -2.94 2.24
CA ALA A 31 9.21 -2.20 1.44
C ALA A 31 9.90 -1.25 0.46
N GLY A 32 10.97 -0.59 0.89
CA GLY A 32 11.75 0.34 0.09
C GLY A 32 12.39 -0.31 -1.14
N VAL A 33 12.88 -1.55 -1.03
CA VAL A 33 13.33 -2.32 -2.21
C VAL A 33 12.15 -2.60 -3.16
N GLY A 34 10.95 -2.87 -2.63
CA GLY A 34 9.72 -2.97 -3.42
C GLY A 34 9.42 -1.69 -4.19
N TRP A 35 9.50 -0.57 -3.50
CA TRP A 35 9.24 0.75 -4.09
C TRP A 35 10.29 1.15 -5.13
N VAL A 36 11.57 0.82 -4.90
CA VAL A 36 12.65 0.94 -5.89
C VAL A 36 12.32 0.10 -7.13
N SER A 37 11.92 -1.15 -6.93
CA SER A 37 11.62 -2.07 -8.03
C SER A 37 10.46 -1.58 -8.90
N GLU A 38 9.38 -1.11 -8.27
CA GLU A 38 8.25 -0.51 -8.98
C GLU A 38 8.66 0.75 -9.75
N ALA A 39 9.48 1.61 -9.15
CA ALA A 39 9.99 2.79 -9.80
C ALA A 39 10.89 2.46 -11.00
N MET A 40 11.71 1.41 -10.90
CA MET A 40 12.55 0.94 -12.02
C MET A 40 11.68 0.43 -13.18
N GLU A 41 10.68 -0.42 -12.90
CA GLU A 41 9.73 -0.93 -13.92
C GLU A 41 8.85 0.17 -14.54
N MET A 42 8.63 1.28 -13.83
CA MET A 42 7.95 2.45 -14.40
C MET A 42 8.89 3.30 -15.26
N MET A 43 10.13 3.49 -14.82
CA MET A 43 11.12 4.27 -15.53
C MET A 43 11.61 3.59 -16.82
N ILE A 44 11.71 2.26 -16.82
CA ILE A 44 12.19 1.47 -17.96
C ILE A 44 11.34 1.64 -19.23
N LEU A 45 10.05 1.98 -19.07
CA LEU A 45 9.13 2.23 -20.19
C LEU A 45 9.62 3.37 -21.09
N SER A 46 10.30 4.36 -20.51
CA SER A 46 10.87 5.50 -21.25
C SER A 46 12.07 5.11 -22.14
N PHE A 47 12.74 3.99 -21.83
CA PHE A 47 13.90 3.52 -22.58
C PHE A 47 13.54 2.40 -23.57
N VAL A 48 12.64 1.49 -23.16
CA VAL A 48 12.30 0.30 -23.94
C VAL A 48 11.50 0.63 -25.18
N GLY A 49 10.54 1.57 -25.11
CA GLY A 49 9.72 1.95 -26.27
C GLY A 49 10.57 2.32 -27.50
N PRO A 50 11.40 3.38 -27.41
CA PRO A 50 12.25 3.81 -28.54
C PRO A 50 13.24 2.73 -29.01
N ALA A 51 13.78 1.95 -28.07
CA ALA A 51 14.75 0.91 -28.38
C ALA A 51 14.14 -0.26 -29.16
N VAL A 52 12.94 -0.69 -28.77
CA VAL A 52 12.19 -1.76 -29.44
C VAL A 52 11.65 -1.27 -30.78
N GLN A 53 11.21 0.00 -30.86
CA GLN A 53 10.80 0.62 -32.11
C GLN A 53 11.89 0.54 -33.17
N THR A 54 13.12 0.91 -32.82
CA THR A 54 14.26 0.84 -33.74
C THR A 54 14.62 -0.62 -34.08
N ALA A 55 14.58 -1.53 -33.10
CA ALA A 55 14.97 -2.93 -33.28
C ALA A 55 14.01 -3.74 -34.16
N TRP A 56 12.71 -3.44 -34.12
CA TRP A 56 11.68 -4.16 -34.86
C TRP A 56 10.99 -3.31 -35.94
N ASN A 57 11.50 -2.10 -36.19
CA ASN A 57 10.96 -1.15 -37.16
C ASN A 57 9.45 -0.88 -36.97
N LEU A 58 9.06 -0.63 -35.71
CA LEU A 58 7.67 -0.44 -35.31
C LEU A 58 7.16 0.95 -35.67
N SER A 59 5.85 1.06 -35.87
CA SER A 59 5.16 2.35 -35.97
C SER A 59 5.14 3.09 -34.62
N ALA A 60 4.93 4.41 -34.64
CA ALA A 60 4.73 5.21 -33.42
C ALA A 60 3.53 4.74 -32.59
N HIS A 61 2.49 4.21 -33.24
CA HIS A 61 1.33 3.63 -32.55
C HIS A 61 1.73 2.37 -31.77
N GLU A 62 2.50 1.47 -32.36
CA GLU A 62 2.99 0.25 -31.68
C GLU A 62 3.97 0.57 -30.55
N GLU A 63 4.85 1.55 -30.73
CA GLU A 63 5.73 2.02 -29.65
C GLU A 63 4.91 2.50 -28.44
N SER A 64 3.94 3.39 -28.67
CA SER A 64 3.11 3.95 -27.59
C SER A 64 2.26 2.89 -26.89
N LEU A 65 1.80 1.88 -27.62
CA LEU A 65 1.04 0.76 -27.06
C LEU A 65 1.82 -0.02 -26.00
N ILE A 66 3.15 -0.14 -26.11
CA ILE A 66 3.99 -0.82 -25.10
C ILE A 66 3.79 -0.21 -23.71
N THR A 67 3.73 1.12 -23.64
CA THR A 67 3.52 1.84 -22.39
C THR A 67 2.03 1.86 -22.01
N SER A 68 1.12 2.04 -22.96
CA SER A 68 -0.32 2.07 -22.69
C SER A 68 -0.84 0.79 -22.06
N VAL A 69 -0.38 -0.38 -22.51
CA VAL A 69 -0.85 -1.67 -21.94
C VAL A 69 -0.37 -1.88 -20.50
N VAL A 70 0.77 -1.31 -20.12
CA VAL A 70 1.26 -1.35 -18.73
C VAL A 70 0.31 -0.56 -17.85
N PHE A 71 -0.05 0.67 -18.24
CA PHE A 71 -1.02 1.49 -17.50
C PHE A 71 -2.42 0.87 -17.46
N ALA A 72 -2.88 0.26 -18.55
CA ALA A 72 -4.14 -0.47 -18.57
C ALA A 72 -4.11 -1.68 -17.63
N GLY A 73 -3.00 -2.43 -17.61
CA GLY A 73 -2.75 -3.49 -16.65
C GLY A 73 -2.75 -2.98 -15.21
N MET A 74 -2.08 -1.85 -14.94
CA MET A 74 -2.05 -1.24 -13.61
C MET A 74 -3.43 -0.86 -13.10
N LEU A 75 -4.31 -0.32 -13.96
CA LEU A 75 -5.69 -0.01 -13.60
C LEU A 75 -6.45 -1.25 -13.12
N ILE A 76 -6.37 -2.35 -13.89
CA ILE A 76 -7.03 -3.61 -13.55
C ILE A 76 -6.39 -4.22 -12.29
N GLY A 77 -5.07 -4.15 -12.18
CA GLY A 77 -4.29 -4.64 -11.05
C GLY A 77 -4.66 -3.91 -9.76
N ALA A 78 -4.69 -2.58 -9.75
CA ALA A 78 -5.01 -1.78 -8.57
C ALA A 78 -6.38 -2.14 -7.98
N TYR A 79 -7.38 -2.31 -8.84
CA TYR A 79 -8.70 -2.78 -8.40
C TYR A 79 -8.67 -4.21 -7.85
N SER A 80 -8.03 -5.13 -8.58
CA SER A 80 -8.01 -6.55 -8.24
C SER A 80 -7.21 -6.84 -6.96
N TRP A 81 -6.02 -6.26 -6.84
CA TRP A 81 -5.11 -6.52 -5.73
C TRP A 81 -5.57 -5.88 -4.42
N GLY A 82 -6.31 -4.77 -4.46
CA GLY A 82 -6.99 -4.22 -3.29
C GLY A 82 -7.94 -5.25 -2.67
N ILE A 83 -8.83 -5.83 -3.49
CA ILE A 83 -9.79 -6.86 -3.06
C ILE A 83 -9.05 -8.10 -2.53
N VAL A 84 -8.02 -8.55 -3.25
CA VAL A 84 -7.23 -9.73 -2.84
C VAL A 84 -6.52 -9.49 -1.51
N SER A 85 -5.93 -8.32 -1.31
CA SER A 85 -5.23 -7.92 -0.08
C SER A 85 -6.16 -7.85 1.13
N ASP A 86 -7.35 -7.30 0.96
CA ASP A 86 -8.33 -7.19 2.05
C ASP A 86 -8.99 -8.52 2.40
N LYS A 87 -9.14 -9.41 1.41
CA LYS A 87 -9.69 -10.75 1.64
C LYS A 87 -8.64 -11.71 2.22
N HIS A 88 -7.47 -11.81 1.59
CA HIS A 88 -6.49 -12.87 1.86
C HIS A 88 -5.25 -12.43 2.65
N GLY A 89 -5.11 -11.12 2.92
CA GLY A 89 -4.00 -10.54 3.67
C GLY A 89 -3.05 -9.76 2.77
N ARG A 90 -2.45 -8.72 3.36
CA ARG A 90 -1.56 -7.79 2.65
C ARG A 90 -0.32 -8.51 2.17
N ARG A 91 0.25 -9.37 3.04
CA ARG A 91 1.44 -10.18 2.73
C ARG A 91 1.22 -11.08 1.51
N LYS A 92 0.05 -11.72 1.38
CA LYS A 92 -0.24 -12.60 0.23
C LYS A 92 -0.52 -11.80 -1.04
N GLY A 93 -1.27 -10.70 -0.94
CA GLY A 93 -1.52 -9.81 -2.07
C GLY A 93 -0.21 -9.32 -2.68
N PHE A 94 0.67 -8.77 -1.84
CA PHE A 94 1.99 -8.29 -2.27
C PHE A 94 2.89 -9.41 -2.83
N LEU A 95 2.84 -10.64 -2.29
CA LEU A 95 3.62 -11.74 -2.85
C LEU A 95 3.26 -12.00 -4.32
N ILE A 96 1.95 -12.10 -4.59
CA ILE A 96 1.47 -12.48 -5.91
C ILE A 96 1.84 -11.37 -6.91
N THR A 97 1.66 -10.10 -6.54
CA THR A 97 2.05 -8.97 -7.39
C THR A 97 3.54 -8.98 -7.67
N ALA A 98 4.39 -9.19 -6.65
CA ALA A 98 5.84 -9.28 -6.83
C ALA A 98 6.26 -10.45 -7.74
N ILE A 99 5.62 -11.63 -7.62
CA ILE A 99 5.89 -12.77 -8.50
C ILE A 99 5.52 -12.44 -9.95
N VAL A 100 4.32 -11.87 -10.16
CA VAL A 100 3.84 -11.52 -11.50
C VAL A 100 4.77 -10.49 -12.14
N THR A 101 5.12 -9.41 -11.42
CA THR A 101 6.04 -8.38 -11.92
C THR A 101 7.43 -8.95 -12.20
N ALA A 102 8.02 -9.70 -11.26
CA ALA A 102 9.37 -10.26 -11.43
C ALA A 102 9.43 -11.22 -12.64
N LEU A 103 8.48 -12.16 -12.71
CA LEU A 103 8.48 -13.18 -13.75
C LEU A 103 8.16 -12.58 -15.13
N ALA A 104 7.12 -11.76 -15.23
CA ALA A 104 6.77 -11.13 -16.51
C ALA A 104 7.83 -10.12 -16.96
N GLY A 105 8.42 -9.37 -16.01
CA GLY A 105 9.51 -8.43 -16.25
C GLY A 105 10.74 -9.12 -16.84
N PHE A 106 11.19 -10.20 -16.19
CA PHE A 106 12.31 -11.01 -16.63
C PHE A 106 12.03 -11.73 -17.96
N LEU A 107 10.87 -12.37 -18.12
CA LEU A 107 10.50 -13.06 -19.35
C LEU A 107 10.41 -12.12 -20.56
N SER A 108 10.11 -10.84 -20.34
CA SER A 108 10.06 -9.85 -21.42
C SER A 108 11.42 -9.64 -22.10
N ALA A 109 12.54 -9.89 -21.40
CA ALA A 109 13.87 -9.88 -22.00
C ALA A 109 14.01 -10.93 -23.12
N PHE A 110 13.26 -12.04 -23.02
CA PHE A 110 13.29 -13.17 -23.93
C PHE A 110 12.18 -13.12 -24.98
N ALA A 111 11.40 -12.04 -25.04
CA ALA A 111 10.33 -11.90 -26.02
C ALA A 111 10.89 -11.95 -27.46
N PRO A 112 10.46 -12.91 -28.31
CA PRO A 112 10.95 -13.06 -29.67
C PRO A 112 10.23 -12.12 -30.65
N ASN A 113 9.02 -11.67 -30.31
CA ASN A 113 8.19 -10.81 -31.14
C ASN A 113 7.42 -9.79 -30.29
N TYR A 114 6.89 -8.79 -30.97
CA TYR A 114 6.15 -7.66 -30.39
C TYR A 114 4.91 -8.10 -29.60
N ILE A 115 4.12 -9.06 -30.10
CA ILE A 115 2.88 -9.50 -29.45
C ILE A 115 3.19 -10.11 -28.07
N LEU A 116 4.21 -10.97 -27.98
CA LEU A 116 4.59 -11.55 -26.69
C LEU A 116 5.13 -10.48 -25.73
N LEU A 117 5.89 -9.49 -26.23
CA LEU A 117 6.35 -8.37 -25.41
C LEU A 117 5.17 -7.58 -24.83
N ILE A 118 4.16 -7.27 -25.65
CA ILE A 118 2.93 -6.58 -25.20
C ILE A 118 2.18 -7.39 -24.16
N ALA A 119 2.02 -8.70 -24.36
CA ALA A 119 1.36 -9.57 -23.40
C ALA A 119 2.09 -9.60 -22.05
N LEU A 120 3.42 -9.74 -22.07
CA LEU A 120 4.23 -9.73 -20.85
C LEU A 120 4.25 -8.36 -20.18
N ARG A 121 4.29 -7.26 -20.94
CA ARG A 121 4.19 -5.89 -20.41
C ARG A 121 2.83 -5.61 -19.77
N SER A 122 1.75 -6.12 -20.36
CA SER A 122 0.42 -6.08 -19.75
C SER A 122 0.41 -6.79 -18.39
N LEU A 123 1.07 -7.95 -18.28
CA LEU A 123 1.22 -8.69 -17.01
C LEU A 123 2.08 -7.93 -16.00
N VAL A 124 3.18 -7.30 -16.42
CA VAL A 124 3.97 -6.39 -15.57
C VAL A 124 3.07 -5.28 -15.02
N GLY A 125 2.28 -4.63 -15.87
CA GLY A 125 1.32 -3.60 -15.47
C GLY A 125 0.33 -4.11 -14.42
N LEU A 126 -0.25 -5.30 -14.64
CA LEU A 126 -1.12 -5.95 -13.65
C LEU A 126 -0.41 -6.12 -12.30
N GLY A 127 0.84 -6.57 -12.28
CA GLY A 127 1.63 -6.69 -11.04
C GLY A 127 1.93 -5.34 -10.38
N LEU A 128 2.32 -4.33 -11.15
CA LEU A 128 2.59 -2.96 -10.66
C LEU A 128 1.36 -2.29 -10.04
N GLY A 129 0.14 -2.66 -10.46
CA GLY A 129 -1.09 -2.22 -9.79
C GLY A 129 -1.15 -2.57 -8.30
N GLY A 130 -0.32 -3.49 -7.82
CA GLY A 130 -0.19 -3.87 -6.41
C GLY A 130 0.52 -2.85 -5.50
N GLY A 131 1.12 -1.79 -6.03
CA GLY A 131 1.91 -0.82 -5.24
C GLY A 131 1.20 -0.24 -4.01
N PRO A 132 -0.09 0.16 -4.08
CA PRO A 132 -0.83 0.63 -2.91
C PRO A 132 -0.98 -0.41 -1.79
N VAL A 133 -0.94 -1.70 -2.11
CA VAL A 133 -0.97 -2.78 -1.10
C VAL A 133 0.34 -2.81 -0.32
N LEU A 134 1.48 -2.59 -0.99
CA LEU A 134 2.80 -2.53 -0.35
C LEU A 134 2.92 -1.33 0.59
N SER A 135 2.48 -0.15 0.15
CA SER A 135 2.52 1.05 0.99
C SER A 135 1.60 0.91 2.21
N SER A 136 0.41 0.35 2.03
CA SER A 136 -0.50 0.03 3.14
C SER A 136 0.10 -0.97 4.11
N TRP A 137 0.72 -2.05 3.60
CA TRP A 137 1.42 -3.04 4.42
C TRP A 137 2.51 -2.41 5.27
N PHE A 138 3.35 -1.54 4.69
CA PHE A 138 4.39 -0.83 5.44
C PHE A 138 3.80 0.03 6.56
N LEU A 139 2.79 0.87 6.25
CA LEU A 139 2.18 1.80 7.19
C LEU A 139 1.47 1.11 8.37
N GLU A 140 1.01 -0.13 8.18
CA GLU A 140 0.40 -0.94 9.24
C GLU A 140 1.42 -1.40 10.32
N PHE A 141 2.73 -1.24 10.10
CA PHE A 141 3.77 -1.44 11.13
C PHE A 141 4.30 -0.13 11.72
N VAL A 142 3.93 1.01 11.14
CA VAL A 142 4.43 2.33 11.57
C VAL A 142 3.50 2.91 12.64
N PRO A 143 4.05 3.41 13.77
CA PRO A 143 3.26 4.08 14.81
C PRO A 143 2.50 5.28 14.26
N ALA A 144 1.23 5.42 14.63
CA ALA A 144 0.31 6.42 14.06
C ALA A 144 0.85 7.87 14.03
N PRO A 145 1.50 8.40 15.09
CA PRO A 145 2.01 9.78 15.10
C PRO A 145 3.09 10.06 14.04
N ASN A 146 3.86 9.03 13.66
CA ASN A 146 5.02 9.19 12.79
C ASN A 146 4.77 8.71 11.35
N ARG A 147 3.55 8.24 11.03
CA ARG A 147 3.20 7.67 9.71
C ARG A 147 3.53 8.62 8.56
N GLY A 148 3.20 9.90 8.68
CA GLY A 148 3.46 10.90 7.63
C GLY A 148 4.94 11.05 7.31
N THR A 149 5.78 11.23 8.33
CA THR A 149 7.24 11.37 8.16
C THR A 149 7.84 10.15 7.48
N TRP A 150 7.48 8.95 7.94
CA TRP A 150 8.01 7.71 7.38
C TRP A 150 7.46 7.39 5.98
N MET A 151 6.25 7.86 5.65
CA MET A 151 5.72 7.78 4.28
C MET A 151 6.53 8.65 3.30
N VAL A 152 7.01 9.82 3.74
CA VAL A 152 7.89 10.67 2.93
C VAL A 152 9.25 9.98 2.72
N VAL A 153 9.83 9.41 3.78
CA VAL A 153 11.08 8.63 3.66
C VAL A 153 10.89 7.43 2.73
N PHE A 154 9.78 6.70 2.86
CA PHE A 154 9.43 5.61 1.95
C PHE A 154 9.30 6.08 0.51
N SER A 155 8.68 7.24 0.28
CA SER A 155 8.54 7.82 -1.07
C SER A 155 9.89 8.16 -1.72
N ALA A 156 10.93 8.49 -0.94
CA ALA A 156 12.27 8.77 -1.47
C ALA A 156 12.90 7.56 -2.19
N PHE A 157 12.50 6.33 -1.85
CA PHE A 157 12.92 5.12 -2.56
C PHE A 157 12.48 5.12 -4.03
N TRP A 158 11.41 5.82 -4.38
CA TRP A 158 10.99 5.98 -5.77
C TRP A 158 12.07 6.71 -6.57
N THR A 159 12.54 7.85 -6.05
CA THR A 159 13.61 8.64 -6.67
C THR A 159 14.89 7.84 -6.77
N LEU A 160 15.21 7.01 -5.77
CA LEU A 160 16.36 6.11 -5.87
C LEU A 160 16.17 5.12 -7.02
N GLY A 161 15.02 4.47 -7.13
CA GLY A 161 14.74 3.52 -8.21
C GLY A 161 14.80 4.15 -9.60
N THR A 162 14.26 5.35 -9.79
CA THR A 162 14.36 6.04 -11.09
C THR A 162 15.79 6.38 -11.46
N ILE A 163 16.61 6.84 -10.49
CA ILE A 163 18.05 7.10 -10.71
C ILE A 163 18.79 5.81 -11.02
N PHE A 164 18.50 4.72 -10.31
CA PHE A 164 19.10 3.41 -10.55
C PHE A 164 18.77 2.91 -11.95
N GLU A 165 17.51 2.96 -12.38
CA GLU A 165 17.10 2.54 -13.72
C GLU A 165 17.76 3.39 -14.81
N ALA A 166 17.77 4.72 -14.66
CA ALA A 166 18.42 5.60 -15.64
C ALA A 166 19.93 5.34 -15.75
N SER A 167 20.59 5.10 -14.62
CA SER A 167 22.02 4.77 -14.57
C SER A 167 22.28 3.41 -15.23
N LEU A 168 21.42 2.43 -14.97
CA LEU A 168 21.48 1.10 -15.57
C LEU A 168 21.29 1.17 -17.09
N ALA A 169 20.28 1.92 -17.55
CA ALA A 169 20.01 2.15 -18.96
C ALA A 169 21.21 2.79 -19.66
N TRP A 170 21.83 3.82 -19.07
CA TRP A 170 23.02 4.46 -19.65
C TRP A 170 24.18 3.48 -19.85
N ILE A 171 24.42 2.58 -18.88
CA ILE A 171 25.54 1.62 -18.95
C ILE A 171 25.24 0.45 -19.90
N VAL A 172 24.01 -0.08 -19.86
CA VAL A 172 23.62 -1.34 -20.48
C VAL A 172 23.15 -1.15 -21.92
N MET A 173 22.37 -0.11 -22.21
CA MET A 173 21.76 0.09 -23.53
C MET A 173 22.77 0.14 -24.67
N PRO A 174 23.90 0.88 -24.57
CA PRO A 174 24.86 0.97 -25.67
C PRO A 174 25.64 -0.33 -25.94
N LYS A 175 25.78 -1.21 -24.93
CA LYS A 175 26.65 -2.40 -25.00
C LYS A 175 25.86 -3.68 -25.26
N LEU A 176 24.71 -3.82 -24.60
CA LEU A 176 23.95 -5.06 -24.50
C LEU A 176 22.50 -4.90 -25.01
N GLY A 177 22.00 -3.66 -25.08
CA GLY A 177 20.66 -3.36 -25.59
C GLY A 177 19.52 -3.60 -24.60
N TRP A 178 18.30 -3.38 -25.08
CA TRP A 178 17.08 -3.33 -24.27
C TRP A 178 16.73 -4.65 -23.58
N ARG A 179 17.09 -5.80 -24.17
CA ARG A 179 16.81 -7.12 -23.57
C ARG A 179 17.54 -7.30 -22.24
N TRP A 180 18.81 -6.90 -22.18
CA TRP A 180 19.59 -6.96 -20.96
C TRP A 180 19.15 -5.93 -19.93
N LEU A 181 18.69 -4.76 -20.38
CA LEU A 181 18.07 -3.78 -19.48
C LEU A 181 16.86 -4.41 -18.78
N LEU A 182 15.91 -5.00 -19.53
CA LEU A 182 14.76 -5.69 -18.95
C LEU A 182 15.14 -6.81 -17.96
N ALA A 183 16.13 -7.63 -18.32
CA ALA A 183 16.58 -8.72 -17.45
C ALA A 183 17.18 -8.20 -16.15
N LEU A 184 18.06 -7.19 -16.22
CA LEU A 184 18.74 -6.64 -15.04
C LEU A 184 17.81 -5.80 -14.16
N SER A 185 16.85 -5.08 -14.74
CA SER A 185 15.87 -4.29 -13.99
C SER A 185 14.87 -5.16 -13.21
N SER A 186 14.72 -6.43 -13.58
CA SER A 186 13.90 -7.39 -12.82
C SER A 186 14.58 -7.96 -11.56
N LEU A 187 15.88 -7.68 -11.35
CA LEU A 187 16.65 -8.22 -10.23
C LEU A 187 16.15 -7.75 -8.85
N PRO A 188 15.81 -6.47 -8.61
CA PRO A 188 15.28 -6.02 -7.32
C PRO A 188 13.94 -6.70 -6.99
N SER A 189 13.06 -6.88 -7.99
CA SER A 189 11.81 -7.63 -7.85
C SER A 189 12.08 -9.08 -7.42
N SER A 190 13.09 -9.72 -8.02
CA SER A 190 13.50 -11.09 -7.67
C SER A 190 14.09 -11.18 -6.27
N PHE A 191 14.86 -10.16 -5.85
CA PHE A 191 15.44 -10.09 -4.50
C PHE A 191 14.35 -10.03 -3.42
N LEU A 192 13.25 -9.29 -3.65
CA LEU A 192 12.13 -9.23 -2.70
C LEU A 192 11.49 -10.59 -2.42
N LEU A 193 11.41 -11.44 -3.46
CA LEU A 193 10.85 -12.79 -3.34
C LEU A 193 11.72 -13.69 -2.45
N LEU A 194 13.04 -13.49 -2.45
CA LEU A 194 13.96 -14.24 -1.60
C LEU A 194 13.72 -13.98 -0.11
N PHE A 195 13.43 -12.72 0.26
CA PHE A 195 13.22 -12.31 1.65
C PHE A 195 11.77 -12.43 2.14
N TYR A 196 10.83 -12.82 1.27
CA TYR A 196 9.42 -12.94 1.58
C TYR A 196 9.09 -13.82 2.81
N LYS A 197 9.87 -14.88 3.04
CA LYS A 197 9.62 -15.80 4.17
C LYS A 197 9.75 -15.09 5.52
N VAL A 198 10.57 -14.04 5.60
CA VAL A 198 10.87 -13.29 6.83
C VAL A 198 9.78 -12.25 7.14
N THR A 199 9.06 -11.81 6.11
CA THR A 199 8.02 -10.79 6.14
C THR A 199 6.79 -11.28 6.92
N PRO A 200 6.40 -10.63 8.04
CA PRO A 200 5.19 -11.00 8.76
C PRO A 200 3.93 -10.47 8.07
N GLU A 201 2.79 -11.06 8.41
CA GLU A 201 1.49 -10.47 8.07
C GLU A 201 1.20 -9.29 9.00
N SER A 202 0.39 -8.35 8.51
CA SER A 202 0.01 -7.19 9.30
C SER A 202 -0.74 -7.57 10.58
N PRO A 203 -0.33 -7.02 11.76
CA PRO A 203 -1.04 -7.25 13.01
C PRO A 203 -2.46 -6.67 12.96
N ARG A 204 -2.66 -5.56 12.23
CA ARG A 204 -3.97 -4.93 12.03
C ARG A 204 -4.90 -5.84 11.23
N TYR A 205 -4.41 -6.41 10.12
CA TYR A 205 -5.17 -7.37 9.32
C TYR A 205 -5.56 -8.63 10.12
N LEU A 206 -4.61 -9.17 10.89
CA LEU A 206 -4.84 -10.38 11.70
C LEU A 206 -5.91 -10.12 12.76
N CYS A 207 -5.85 -8.97 13.45
CA CYS A 207 -6.85 -8.57 14.43
C CYS A 207 -8.24 -8.40 13.79
N LEU A 208 -8.34 -7.73 12.65
CA LEU A 208 -9.60 -7.57 11.90
C LEU A 208 -10.21 -8.89 11.41
N LYS A 209 -9.40 -9.94 11.23
CA LYS A 209 -9.87 -11.29 10.87
C LYS A 209 -10.21 -12.17 12.09
N GLY A 210 -10.20 -11.60 13.31
CA GLY A 210 -10.40 -12.35 14.55
C GLY A 210 -9.24 -13.27 14.93
N ARG A 211 -8.08 -13.16 14.26
CA ARG A 211 -6.87 -13.95 14.52
C ARG A 211 -5.98 -13.22 15.55
N THR A 212 -6.55 -12.90 16.70
CA THR A 212 -5.90 -12.09 17.75
C THR A 212 -4.61 -12.73 18.27
N ALA A 213 -4.57 -14.06 18.42
CA ALA A 213 -3.36 -14.78 18.84
C ALA A 213 -2.19 -14.59 17.85
N ASP A 214 -2.46 -14.63 16.55
CA ASP A 214 -1.44 -14.40 15.53
C ASP A 214 -0.98 -12.94 15.50
N ALA A 215 -1.90 -12.00 15.74
CA ALA A 215 -1.57 -10.59 15.86
C ALA A 215 -0.63 -10.34 17.06
N ILE A 216 -0.91 -10.95 18.22
CA ILE A 216 -0.06 -10.88 19.41
C ILE A 216 1.33 -11.46 19.11
N ASN A 217 1.43 -12.62 18.45
CA ASN A 217 2.72 -13.20 18.07
C ASN A 217 3.57 -12.26 17.19
N VAL A 218 2.93 -11.51 16.27
CA VAL A 218 3.62 -10.50 15.48
C VAL A 218 4.06 -9.32 16.35
N LEU A 219 3.18 -8.80 17.21
CA LEU A 219 3.51 -7.72 18.14
C LEU A 219 4.64 -8.09 19.12
N GLU A 220 4.66 -9.30 19.65
CA GLU A 220 5.73 -9.84 20.50
C GLU A 220 7.06 -9.92 19.74
N LYS A 221 7.02 -10.32 18.46
CA LYS A 221 8.21 -10.31 17.60
C LYS A 221 8.75 -8.88 17.44
N ILE A 222 7.87 -7.90 17.25
CA ILE A 222 8.26 -6.48 17.17
C ILE A 222 8.87 -6.03 18.50
N ALA A 223 8.22 -6.35 19.62
CA ALA A 223 8.67 -6.05 20.98
C ALA A 223 10.09 -6.58 21.24
N ARG A 224 10.33 -7.85 20.91
CA ARG A 224 11.65 -8.50 21.07
C ARG A 224 12.73 -7.83 20.23
N VAL A 225 12.43 -7.50 18.97
CA VAL A 225 13.41 -6.89 18.06
C VAL A 225 13.70 -5.42 18.43
N ASN A 226 12.69 -4.71 18.93
CA ASN A 226 12.84 -3.32 19.36
C ASN A 226 13.36 -3.18 20.80
N GLY A 227 13.45 -4.28 21.57
CA GLY A 227 13.85 -4.24 22.97
C GLY A 227 12.83 -3.49 23.85
N ARG A 228 11.54 -3.62 23.53
CA ARG A 228 10.42 -2.97 24.23
C ARG A 228 9.45 -4.02 24.76
N GLU A 229 8.61 -3.62 25.71
CA GLU A 229 7.55 -4.46 26.25
C GLU A 229 6.19 -4.08 25.66
N LEU A 230 5.30 -5.06 25.54
CA LEU A 230 3.93 -4.84 25.10
C LEU A 230 3.10 -4.20 26.23
N PRO A 231 2.08 -3.39 25.89
CA PRO A 231 1.12 -2.91 26.88
C PRO A 231 0.47 -4.09 27.62
N SER A 232 0.21 -3.91 28.92
CA SER A 232 -0.54 -4.89 29.70
C SER A 232 -2.01 -4.84 29.30
N GLY A 233 -2.59 -5.99 28.97
CA GLY A 233 -4.02 -6.08 28.66
C GLY A 233 -4.41 -7.08 27.60
N ASN A 234 -5.68 -7.05 27.21
CA ASN A 234 -6.20 -7.83 26.09
C ASN A 234 -6.17 -6.98 24.82
N LEU A 235 -5.64 -7.56 23.73
CA LEU A 235 -5.69 -6.94 22.41
C LEU A 235 -7.13 -6.99 21.87
N VAL A 236 -7.72 -5.83 21.64
CA VAL A 236 -9.09 -5.68 21.11
C VAL A 236 -9.02 -5.03 19.73
N SER A 237 -9.95 -5.40 18.84
CA SER A 237 -10.05 -4.75 17.53
C SER A 237 -10.67 -3.35 17.66
N ASP A 238 -10.22 -2.39 16.83
CA ASP A 238 -10.81 -1.04 16.79
C ASP A 238 -12.35 -1.09 16.58
N HIS A 239 -12.84 -2.11 15.86
CA HIS A 239 -14.25 -2.27 15.53
C HIS A 239 -15.10 -2.73 16.73
N GLU A 240 -14.56 -3.60 17.58
CA GLU A 240 -15.23 -4.00 18.84
C GLU A 240 -15.34 -2.83 19.82
N ILE A 241 -14.36 -1.91 19.83
CA ILE A 241 -14.41 -0.71 20.66
C ILE A 241 -15.49 0.26 20.16
N GLU A 242 -15.63 0.44 18.85
CA GLU A 242 -16.71 1.26 18.28
C GLU A 242 -18.10 0.65 18.52
N LEU A 243 -18.26 -0.68 18.35
CA LEU A 243 -19.51 -1.38 18.67
C LEU A 243 -19.87 -1.26 20.15
N HIS A 244 -18.91 -1.45 21.06
CA HIS A 244 -19.12 -1.24 22.49
C HIS A 244 -19.47 0.20 22.85
N LYS A 245 -18.90 1.21 22.16
CA LYS A 245 -19.27 2.63 22.33
C LYS A 245 -20.68 2.94 21.82
N ILE A 246 -21.12 2.26 20.76
CA ILE A 246 -22.49 2.41 20.21
C ILE A 246 -23.51 1.74 21.14
N ASP A 247 -23.19 0.56 21.69
CA ASP A 247 -24.07 -0.18 22.61
C ASP A 247 -24.10 0.43 24.03
N ASN A 248 -23.05 1.14 24.46
CA ASN A 248 -23.00 1.90 25.71
C ASN A 248 -22.72 3.40 25.46
N PRO A 249 -23.73 4.20 25.04
CA PRO A 249 -23.58 5.64 24.79
C PRO A 249 -23.41 6.51 26.06
N SER A 250 -23.28 5.88 27.22
CA SER A 250 -23.36 6.51 28.53
C SER A 250 -21.99 6.87 29.10
N GLU A 251 -21.28 7.82 28.48
CA GLU A 251 -20.32 8.68 29.22
C GLU A 251 -20.12 10.03 28.51
N ASP A 252 -19.95 10.04 27.17
CA ASP A 252 -19.72 11.29 26.42
C ASP A 252 -20.99 12.12 26.15
N THR A 253 -22.17 11.49 26.16
CA THR A 253 -23.45 12.19 25.90
C THR A 253 -23.82 13.18 27.01
N ARG A 254 -23.21 13.08 28.20
CA ARG A 254 -23.51 13.97 29.34
C ARG A 254 -22.86 15.36 29.24
N LEU A 255 -21.91 15.57 28.32
CA LEU A 255 -21.27 16.89 28.14
C LEU A 255 -22.04 17.85 27.23
N LEU A 256 -23.14 17.38 26.63
CA LEU A 256 -24.07 18.22 25.87
C LEU A 256 -25.39 18.37 26.63
N SER A 257 -25.35 18.98 27.81
CA SER A 257 -26.58 19.57 28.38
C SER A 257 -26.98 20.77 27.53
N PRO A 258 -28.18 20.82 26.93
CA PRO A 258 -28.63 21.99 26.20
C PRO A 258 -28.90 23.12 27.20
N ARG A 259 -28.20 24.24 27.01
CA ARG A 259 -28.47 25.48 27.74
C ARG A 259 -29.81 26.02 27.22
N THR A 260 -30.84 25.93 28.04
CA THR A 260 -32.16 26.51 27.83
C THR A 260 -32.02 27.99 27.49
N ASN A 261 -32.44 28.37 26.29
CA ASN A 261 -32.90 29.73 26.00
C ASN A 261 -34.13 29.60 25.09
N GLU A 262 -35.25 30.03 25.65
CA GLU A 262 -36.56 30.16 25.03
C GLU A 262 -36.50 31.04 23.78
N VAL A 263 -37.07 30.58 22.65
CA VAL A 263 -37.96 31.35 21.75
C VAL A 263 -38.88 30.37 21.00
N GLU A 264 -40.17 30.69 20.96
CA GLU A 264 -41.32 29.91 20.44
C GLU A 264 -41.38 29.68 18.91
N HIS A 265 -41.76 28.44 18.53
CA HIS A 265 -42.74 27.96 17.51
C HIS A 265 -42.77 28.44 16.01
N PRO A 266 -43.44 27.72 15.06
CA PRO A 266 -43.47 26.26 14.82
C PRO A 266 -43.54 25.84 13.31
N LYS A 267 -43.48 24.52 13.07
CA LYS A 267 -43.94 23.71 11.90
C LYS A 267 -43.08 23.66 10.63
N GLY A 268 -42.62 22.44 10.29
CA GLY A 268 -42.08 22.11 8.96
C GLY A 268 -41.56 20.67 8.84
N THR A 269 -42.43 19.81 8.33
CA THR A 269 -42.30 18.44 7.79
C THR A 269 -40.91 17.88 7.43
N VAL A 270 -40.70 16.62 7.81
CA VAL A 270 -39.63 15.68 7.44
C VAL A 270 -39.45 15.54 5.92
N SER A 271 -38.20 15.57 5.41
CA SER A 271 -37.78 14.68 4.31
C SER A 271 -36.26 14.57 4.17
N ASN A 272 -35.81 13.32 4.02
CA ASN A 272 -34.48 12.85 3.67
C ASN A 272 -33.89 13.54 2.43
N LEU A 273 -32.65 14.06 2.49
CA LEU A 273 -31.66 14.02 1.39
C LEU A 273 -30.27 14.54 1.84
N GLY A 274 -29.56 13.78 2.68
CA GLY A 274 -28.30 14.21 3.31
C GLY A 274 -26.98 13.98 2.54
N GLY A 275 -27.02 13.53 1.27
CA GLY A 275 -25.80 13.16 0.52
C GLY A 275 -25.25 14.22 -0.44
N ILE A 276 -26.10 15.12 -0.93
CA ILE A 276 -25.75 16.04 -2.05
C ILE A 276 -25.38 17.44 -1.54
N SER A 277 -25.82 17.81 -0.34
CA SER A 277 -25.55 19.14 0.24
C SER A 277 -24.06 19.37 0.54
N SER A 278 -23.33 18.34 0.98
CA SER A 278 -21.91 18.45 1.33
C SER A 278 -21.00 18.69 0.12
N LEU A 279 -21.37 18.19 -1.08
CA LEU A 279 -20.61 18.39 -2.32
C LEU A 279 -20.81 19.80 -2.90
N LEU A 280 -21.97 20.42 -2.68
CA LEU A 280 -22.26 21.78 -3.14
C LEU A 280 -21.56 22.86 -2.28
N VAL A 281 -21.23 22.55 -1.02
CA VAL A 281 -20.47 23.45 -0.14
C VAL A 281 -19.02 23.62 -0.61
N LEU A 282 -18.42 22.57 -1.18
CA LEU A 282 -17.05 22.58 -1.71
C LEU A 282 -16.88 23.40 -3.00
N LEU A 283 -17.95 23.70 -3.71
CA LEU A 283 -17.94 24.50 -4.94
C LEU A 283 -18.40 25.95 -4.73
N SER A 284 -18.57 26.39 -3.48
CA SER A 284 -19.02 27.76 -3.23
C SER A 284 -17.89 28.78 -3.53
N PRO A 285 -18.15 29.85 -4.30
CA PRO A 285 -17.14 30.83 -4.70
C PRO A 285 -16.68 31.77 -3.56
N LYS A 286 -16.98 31.45 -2.30
CA LYS A 286 -16.65 32.28 -1.12
C LYS A 286 -15.25 32.01 -0.54
N LEU A 287 -14.44 31.15 -1.16
CA LEU A 287 -13.04 30.89 -0.76
C LEU A 287 -11.99 31.48 -1.72
N ALA A 288 -12.42 32.24 -2.72
CA ALA A 288 -11.51 33.01 -3.58
C ALA A 288 -11.61 34.51 -3.24
N ARG A 289 -11.06 34.91 -2.10
CA ARG A 289 -10.54 36.27 -1.91
C ARG A 289 -9.52 36.33 -0.79
#